data_AF-A0A4P6YS89-F1
#
_entry.id   AF-A0A4P6YS89-F1
#
_cell.length_a   1.000
_cell.length_b   1.000
_cell.length_c   1.000
_cell.angle_alpha   90.00
_cell.angle_beta   90.00
_cell.angle_gamma   90.00
#
_symmetry.space_group_name_H-M   'P 1'
#
loop_
_entity.id
_entity.type
_entity.pdbx_description
1 polymer ?
#
loop_
_entity_poly.entity_id
_entity_poly.type
_entity_poly.pdbx_seq_one_letter_code
_entity_poly.pdbx_strand_id
1 'polypeptide(L)'
;MKLQKGERLFVAIMSMFVAGMASVNGILTIVNPTGTSIGMTPEMLQIGPFHSYLVPAIILLIMIVGGNLAIIVNLLRKTEQFSYLLMIVGTFQTEFIIIQLLMFGMINWLHVIYLLYGIYQVGAGIRYFGLYYDN
;
A
#
# COMPACT_ATOMS: atom_id res chain seq x y z
N MET A 1 -9.69 3.53 -21.48
CA MET A 1 -8.67 3.95 -20.47
C MET A 1 -7.59 4.82 -21.11
N LYS A 2 -7.68 6.16 -20.98
CA LYS A 2 -6.73 7.15 -21.57
C LYS A 2 -5.51 7.39 -20.66
N LEU A 3 -4.84 6.31 -20.30
CA LEU A 3 -3.65 6.34 -19.45
C LEU A 3 -2.41 6.48 -20.35
N GLN A 4 -1.54 7.48 -20.11
CA GLN A 4 -0.31 7.57 -20.90
C GLN A 4 0.56 6.34 -20.63
N LYS A 5 1.29 5.85 -21.64
CA LYS A 5 2.09 4.61 -21.53
C LYS A 5 3.07 4.65 -20.35
N GLY A 6 3.69 5.81 -20.10
CA GLY A 6 4.60 6.02 -18.96
C GLY A 6 3.92 5.86 -17.60
N GLU A 7 2.73 6.44 -17.43
CA GLU A 7 1.97 6.35 -16.17
C GLU A 7 1.51 4.93 -15.86
N ARG A 8 1.10 4.17 -16.88
CA ARG A 8 0.73 2.75 -16.73
C ARG A 8 1.92 1.96 -16.22
N LEU A 9 3.07 2.16 -16.85
CA LEU A 9 4.29 1.46 -16.48
C LEU A 9 4.71 1.81 -15.06
N PHE A 10 4.66 3.10 -14.70
CA PHE A 10 4.96 3.57 -13.36
C PHE A 10 4.04 2.93 -12.31
N VAL A 11 2.71 2.97 -12.52
CA VAL A 11 1.75 2.32 -11.61
C VAL A 11 2.03 0.83 -11.49
N ALA A 12 2.24 0.12 -12.59
CA ALA A 12 2.52 -1.32 -12.57
C ALA A 12 3.77 -1.65 -11.76
N ILE A 13 4.89 -0.97 -12.04
CA ILE A 13 6.18 -1.22 -11.36
C ILE A 13 6.06 -0.91 -9.87
N MET A 14 5.51 0.25 -9.52
CA MET A 14 5.40 0.64 -8.11
C MET A 14 4.42 -0.24 -7.34
N SER A 15 3.27 -0.60 -7.91
CA SER A 15 2.33 -1.54 -7.28
C SER A 15 2.98 -2.91 -7.06
N MET A 16 3.77 -3.42 -8.02
CA MET A 16 4.49 -4.68 -7.86
C MET A 16 5.58 -4.59 -6.78
N PHE A 17 6.32 -3.48 -6.76
CA PHE A 17 7.35 -3.24 -5.75
C PHE A 17 6.75 -3.20 -4.34
N VAL A 18 5.67 -2.43 -4.15
CA VAL A 18 4.96 -2.34 -2.86
C VAL A 18 4.40 -3.70 -2.46
N ALA A 19 3.68 -4.38 -3.35
CA ALA A 19 3.10 -5.69 -3.07
C ALA A 19 4.18 -6.73 -2.73
N GLY A 20 5.31 -6.73 -3.44
CA GLY A 20 6.42 -7.65 -3.19
C GLY A 20 7.06 -7.44 -1.82
N MET A 21 7.44 -6.19 -1.51
CA MET A 21 8.07 -5.87 -0.22
C MET A 21 7.11 -6.08 0.95
N ALA A 22 5.84 -5.67 0.80
CA ALA A 22 4.81 -5.89 1.80
C ALA A 22 4.49 -7.38 2.01
N SER A 23 4.56 -8.20 0.97
CA SER A 23 4.36 -9.66 1.09
C SER A 23 5.43 -10.30 1.95
N VAL A 24 6.71 -9.99 1.69
CA VAL A 24 7.83 -10.55 2.45
C VAL A 24 7.72 -10.14 3.92
N ASN A 25 7.57 -8.85 4.19
CA ASN A 25 7.46 -8.35 5.56
C ASN A 25 6.21 -8.88 6.27
N GLY A 26 5.05 -8.91 5.60
CA GLY A 26 3.81 -9.42 6.16
C GLY A 26 3.89 -10.90 6.53
N ILE A 27 4.41 -11.74 5.64
CA ILE A 27 4.54 -13.19 5.89
C ILE A 27 5.52 -13.46 7.03
N LEU A 28 6.72 -12.85 7.02
CA LEU A 28 7.72 -13.04 8.06
C LEU A 28 7.22 -12.58 9.45
N THR A 29 6.38 -11.55 9.47
CA THR A 29 5.80 -11.03 10.71
C THR A 29 4.62 -11.87 11.20
N ILE A 30 3.85 -12.51 10.31
CA ILE A 30 2.82 -13.47 10.71
C ILE A 30 3.46 -14.73 11.30
N VAL A 31 4.54 -15.23 10.69
CA VAL A 31 5.28 -16.41 11.20
C VAL A 31 5.93 -16.12 12.56
N ASN A 32 6.45 -14.91 12.75
CA ASN A 32 7.00 -14.47 14.03
C ASN A 32 6.41 -13.10 14.45
N PRO A 33 5.26 -13.10 15.16
CA PRO A 33 4.54 -11.88 15.55
C PRO A 33 5.24 -10.99 16.57
N THR A 34 6.44 -11.35 17.02
CA THR A 34 7.28 -10.49 17.88
C THR A 34 7.94 -9.36 17.09
N GLY A 35 7.99 -9.45 15.76
CA GLY A 35 8.64 -8.47 14.90
C GLY A 35 10.17 -8.66 14.78
N THR A 36 10.75 -9.56 15.57
CA THR A 36 12.22 -9.77 15.59
C THR A 36 12.78 -10.27 14.25
N SER A 37 11.99 -11.00 13.46
CA SER A 37 12.35 -11.47 12.12
C SER A 37 12.56 -10.35 11.10
N ILE A 38 12.02 -9.16 11.36
CA ILE A 38 12.13 -7.97 10.50
C ILE A 38 12.88 -6.83 11.20
N GLY A 39 13.61 -7.14 12.29
CA GLY A 39 14.40 -6.16 13.04
C GLY A 39 13.58 -5.20 13.89
N MET A 40 12.32 -5.53 14.19
CA MET A 40 11.47 -4.77 15.10
C MET A 40 11.44 -5.40 16.50
N THR A 41 11.06 -4.61 17.50
CA THR A 41 10.92 -5.09 18.89
C THR A 41 9.51 -4.81 19.41
N PRO A 42 8.93 -5.68 20.26
CA PRO A 42 7.58 -5.48 20.79
C PRO A 42 7.37 -4.13 21.50
N GLU A 43 8.42 -3.53 22.04
CA GLU A 43 8.38 -2.23 22.72
C GLU A 43 7.95 -1.09 21.77
N MET A 44 8.20 -1.22 20.47
CA MET A 44 7.76 -0.24 19.47
C MET A 44 6.23 -0.21 19.30
N LEU A 45 5.48 -1.15 19.91
CA LEU A 45 4.02 -1.16 19.91
C LEU A 45 3.41 -0.49 21.14
N GLN A 46 4.19 -0.04 22.14
CA GLN A 46 3.67 0.45 23.42
C GLN A 46 2.73 1.68 23.30
N ILE A 47 2.87 2.47 22.24
CA ILE A 47 2.04 3.65 21.97
C ILE A 47 0.76 3.25 21.19
N GLY A 48 0.75 2.07 20.57
CA GLY A 48 -0.33 1.59 19.71
C GLY A 48 -1.35 0.69 20.42
N PRO A 49 -2.48 0.38 19.76
CA PRO A 49 -3.54 -0.44 20.34
C PRO A 49 -3.26 -1.96 20.29
N PHE A 50 -2.12 -2.37 19.72
CA PHE A 50 -1.80 -3.77 19.47
C PHE A 50 -0.64 -4.23 20.37
N HIS A 51 -0.74 -5.45 20.89
CA HIS A 51 0.31 -6.06 21.73
C HIS A 51 1.23 -7.00 20.94
N SER A 52 0.95 -7.19 19.64
CA SER A 52 1.77 -7.97 18.71
C SER A 52 1.61 -7.44 17.29
N TYR A 53 2.53 -7.82 16.41
CA TYR A 53 2.51 -7.38 15.02
C TYR A 53 1.58 -8.20 14.11
N LEU A 54 0.88 -9.20 14.65
CA LEU A 54 0.05 -10.11 13.85
C LEU A 54 -1.08 -9.38 13.11
N VAL A 55 -1.85 -8.55 13.82
CA VAL A 55 -2.97 -7.80 13.23
C VAL A 55 -2.48 -6.80 12.17
N PRO A 56 -1.48 -5.94 12.46
CA PRO A 56 -0.86 -5.11 11.44
C PRO A 56 -0.37 -5.89 10.21
N ALA A 57 0.24 -7.06 10.40
CA ALA A 57 0.76 -7.87 9.30
C ALA A 57 -0.34 -8.48 8.41
N ILE A 58 -1.47 -8.89 9.01
CA ILE A 58 -2.64 -9.36 8.25
C ILE A 58 -3.24 -8.21 7.43
N ILE A 59 -3.39 -7.03 8.02
CA ILE A 59 -3.89 -5.84 7.32
C ILE A 59 -2.96 -5.48 6.15
N LEU A 60 -1.64 -5.54 6.37
CA LEU A 60 -0.63 -5.32 5.33
C LEU A 60 -0.80 -6.30 4.15
N LEU A 61 -0.98 -7.60 4.42
CA LEU A 61 -1.19 -8.58 3.33
C LEU A 61 -2.52 -8.40 2.62
N ILE A 62 -3.63 -8.21 3.33
CA ILE A 62 -4.94 -8.17 2.69
C ILE A 62 -5.11 -6.85 1.93
N MET A 63 -4.90 -5.72 2.62
CA MET A 63 -5.23 -4.40 2.09
C MET A 63 -4.13 -3.88 1.16
N ILE A 64 -2.86 -3.99 1.55
CA ILE A 64 -1.76 -3.42 0.78
C ILE A 64 -1.30 -4.36 -0.33
N VAL A 65 -1.02 -5.63 -0.03
CA VAL A 65 -0.64 -6.59 -1.09
C VAL A 65 -1.84 -6.88 -1.99
N GLY A 66 -2.97 -7.29 -1.42
CA GLY A 66 -4.18 -7.59 -2.20
C GLY A 66 -4.66 -6.39 -3.03
N GLY A 67 -4.68 -5.19 -2.45
CA GLY A 67 -5.06 -3.96 -3.14
C GLY A 67 -4.15 -3.62 -4.33
N ASN A 68 -2.83 -3.66 -4.14
CA ASN A 68 -1.89 -3.37 -5.22
C ASN A 68 -1.91 -4.46 -6.32
N LEU A 69 -2.12 -5.73 -5.97
CA LEU A 69 -2.34 -6.79 -6.96
C LEU A 69 -3.64 -6.57 -7.76
N ALA A 70 -4.72 -6.16 -7.09
CA ALA A 70 -5.98 -5.84 -7.75
C ALA A 70 -5.82 -4.67 -8.73
N ILE A 71 -5.05 -3.62 -8.37
CA ILE A 71 -4.69 -2.53 -9.28
C ILE A 71 -3.99 -3.06 -10.52
N ILE A 72 -2.98 -3.92 -10.36
CA ILE A 72 -2.23 -4.50 -11.50
C ILE A 72 -3.17 -5.29 -12.42
N VAL A 73 -4.03 -6.15 -11.86
CA VAL A 73 -4.98 -6.95 -12.64
C VAL A 73 -5.93 -6.05 -13.43
N ASN A 74 -6.47 -4.99 -12.80
CA ASN A 74 -7.39 -4.06 -13.44
C ASN A 74 -6.68 -3.18 -14.49
N LEU A 75 -5.42 -2.82 -14.27
CA LEU A 75 -4.58 -2.11 -15.24
C LEU A 75 -4.33 -2.94 -16.52
N LEU A 76 -4.13 -4.26 -16.37
CA LEU A 76 -3.94 -5.20 -17.47
C LEU A 76 -5.25 -5.46 -18.22
N ARG A 77 -6.35 -5.64 -17.48
CA ARG A 77 -7.70 -5.85 -18.02
C ARG A 77 -8.35 -4.57 -18.57
N LYS A 78 -7.75 -3.39 -18.30
CA LYS A 78 -8.24 -2.06 -18.73
C LYS A 78 -9.68 -1.78 -18.26
N THR A 79 -10.03 -2.19 -17.05
CA THR A 79 -11.38 -2.03 -16.49
C THR A 79 -11.62 -0.59 -16.03
N GLU A 80 -12.90 -0.24 -15.89
CA GLU A 80 -13.35 1.06 -15.35
C GLU A 80 -13.07 1.19 -13.85
N GLN A 81 -13.10 0.05 -13.13
CA GLN A 81 -12.86 -0.04 -11.69
C GLN A 81 -11.44 0.39 -11.28
N PHE A 82 -10.52 0.50 -12.25
CA PHE A 82 -9.13 0.87 -12.02
C PHE A 82 -8.97 2.21 -11.29
N SER A 83 -9.75 3.23 -11.66
CA SER A 83 -9.68 4.56 -11.02
C SER A 83 -10.13 4.52 -9.56
N TYR A 84 -11.23 3.82 -9.28
CA TYR A 84 -11.72 3.63 -7.91
C TYR A 84 -10.75 2.85 -7.04
N LEU A 85 -10.17 1.77 -7.57
CA LEU A 85 -9.17 0.98 -6.85
C LEU A 85 -7.93 1.80 -6.51
N LEU A 86 -7.45 2.63 -7.43
CA LEU A 86 -6.34 3.54 -7.15
C LEU A 86 -6.66 4.48 -5.97
N MET A 87 -7.86 5.07 -5.94
CA MET A 87 -8.25 5.97 -4.84
C MET A 87 -8.37 5.23 -3.50
N ILE A 88 -9.05 4.08 -3.48
CA ILE A 88 -9.28 3.31 -2.25
C ILE A 88 -7.96 2.79 -1.70
N VAL A 89 -7.18 2.07 -2.52
CA VAL A 89 -5.91 1.47 -2.09
C VAL A 89 -4.90 2.55 -1.73
N GLY A 90 -4.84 3.65 -2.49
CA GLY A 90 -3.97 4.77 -2.18
C GLY A 90 -4.29 5.41 -0.83
N THR A 91 -5.57 5.62 -0.53
CA THR A 91 -6.02 6.18 0.75
C THR A 91 -5.62 5.25 1.90
N PHE A 92 -5.96 3.95 1.80
CA PHE A 92 -5.58 2.97 2.81
C PHE A 92 -4.06 2.88 3.00
N GLN A 93 -3.28 2.91 1.92
CA GLN A 93 -1.83 2.86 2.01
C GLN A 93 -1.27 4.10 2.71
N THR A 94 -1.77 5.29 2.38
CA THR A 94 -1.38 6.55 3.03
C THR A 94 -1.70 6.53 4.52
N GLU A 95 -2.93 6.19 4.90
CA GLU A 95 -3.35 6.10 6.30
C GLU A 95 -2.55 5.04 7.07
N PHE A 96 -2.34 3.88 6.47
CA PHE A 96 -1.61 2.79 7.08
C PHE A 96 -0.16 3.16 7.38
N ILE A 97 0.53 3.83 6.45
CA ILE A 97 1.90 4.32 6.68
C ILE A 97 1.92 5.39 7.76
N ILE A 98 0.96 6.34 7.77
CA ILE A 98 0.88 7.35 8.84
C ILE A 98 0.71 6.69 10.20
N ILE A 99 -0.22 5.74 10.33
CA ILE A 99 -0.44 4.99 11.57
C ILE A 99 0.84 4.25 11.99
N GLN A 100 1.55 3.59 11.06
CA GLN A 100 2.82 2.93 11.36
C GLN A 100 3.89 3.89 11.86
N LEU A 101 4.00 5.08 11.26
CA LEU A 101 4.95 6.11 11.71
C LEU A 101 4.64 6.58 13.13
N LEU A 102 3.35 6.77 13.45
CA LEU A 102 2.90 7.17 14.78
C LEU A 102 3.12 6.05 15.82
N MET A 103 2.87 4.81 15.44
CA MET A 103 3.06 3.66 16.32
C MET A 103 4.53 3.40 16.62
N PHE A 104 5.37 3.31 15.58
CA PHE A 104 6.76 2.91 15.72
C PHE A 104 7.70 4.05 16.10
N GLY A 105 7.27 5.31 15.94
CA GLY A 105 8.09 6.49 16.22
C GLY A 105 9.35 6.59 15.36
N MET A 106 9.40 5.90 14.21
CA MET A 106 10.57 5.83 13.34
C MET A 106 10.20 6.07 11.88
N ILE A 107 10.98 6.91 11.21
CA ILE A 107 10.89 7.16 9.77
C ILE A 107 12.11 6.53 9.09
N ASN A 108 11.85 5.75 8.03
CA ASN A 108 12.87 5.31 7.09
C ASN A 108 12.50 5.76 5.67
N TRP A 109 13.44 5.62 4.74
CA TRP A 109 13.24 6.07 3.35
C TRP A 109 12.13 5.28 2.63
N LEU A 110 11.87 4.02 3.00
CA LEU A 110 10.78 3.23 2.43
C LEU A 110 9.41 3.78 2.85
N HIS A 111 9.25 4.23 4.09
CA HIS A 111 8.01 4.89 4.54
C HIS A 111 7.70 6.12 3.68
N VAL A 112 8.71 6.92 3.35
CA VAL A 112 8.53 8.11 2.48
C VAL A 112 8.08 7.70 1.08
N ILE A 113 8.72 6.68 0.49
CA ILE A 113 8.33 6.18 -0.84
C ILE A 113 6.89 5.65 -0.85
N TYR A 114 6.52 4.83 0.14
CA TYR A 114 5.18 4.24 0.21
C TYR A 114 4.09 5.29 0.47
N LEU A 115 4.39 6.30 1.31
CA LEU A 115 3.48 7.41 1.57
C LEU A 115 3.25 8.25 0.32
N LEU A 116 4.33 8.66 -0.35
CA LEU A 116 4.25 9.45 -1.59
C LEU A 116 3.54 8.67 -2.69
N TYR A 117 3.79 7.36 -2.79
CA TYR A 117 3.11 6.53 -3.78
C TYR A 117 1.61 6.36 -3.47
N GLY A 118 1.23 6.24 -2.19
CA GLY A 118 -0.19 6.22 -1.79
C GLY A 118 -0.92 7.51 -2.19
N ILE A 119 -0.30 8.66 -1.93
CA ILE A 119 -0.83 9.97 -2.35
C ILE A 119 -0.92 10.05 -3.88
N TYR A 120 0.10 9.57 -4.60
CA TYR A 120 0.08 9.51 -6.05
C TYR A 120 -1.06 8.63 -6.57
N GLN A 121 -1.32 7.46 -5.97
CA GLN A 121 -2.42 6.59 -6.36
C GLN A 121 -3.77 7.31 -6.24
N VAL A 122 -3.99 8.04 -5.14
CA VAL A 122 -5.21 8.85 -4.96
C VAL A 122 -5.34 9.91 -6.05
N GLY A 123 -4.31 10.74 -6.25
CA GLY A 123 -4.34 11.81 -7.25
C GLY A 123 -4.51 11.29 -8.68
N ALA A 124 -3.85 10.18 -9.00
CA ALA A 124 -4.00 9.51 -10.29
C ALA A 124 -5.42 8.95 -10.47
N GLY A 125 -5.96 8.29 -9.44
CA GLY A 125 -7.33 7.75 -9.43
C GLY A 125 -8.38 8.82 -9.68
N ILE A 126 -8.31 9.97 -8.98
CA ILE A 126 -9.21 11.12 -9.17
C ILE A 126 -9.16 11.62 -10.61
N ARG A 127 -7.95 11.81 -11.16
CA ARG A 127 -7.80 12.29 -12.54
C ARG A 127 -8.37 11.31 -13.56
N TYR A 128 -8.16 10.01 -13.38
CA TYR A 128 -8.72 9.00 -14.30
C TYR A 128 -10.22 8.84 -14.17
N PHE A 129 -10.77 9.06 -12.98
CA PHE A 129 -12.21 9.08 -12.76
C PHE A 129 -12.88 10.19 -13.60
N GLY A 130 -12.41 11.43 -13.51
CA GLY A 130 -12.94 12.54 -14.32
C GLY A 130 -12.85 12.27 -15.83
N LEU A 131 -11.71 11.75 -16.31
CA LEU A 131 -11.55 11.39 -17.72
C LEU A 131 -12.50 10.29 -18.22
N TYR A 132 -13.04 9.45 -17.33
CA TYR A 132 -13.91 8.35 -17.71
C TYR A 132 -15.39 8.74 -17.72
N TYR A 133 -15.81 9.57 -16.77
CA TYR A 133 -17.22 9.92 -16.58
C TYR A 133 -17.64 11.25 -17.23
N ASP A 134 -16.69 12.10 -17.62
CA ASP A 134 -16.96 13.36 -18.34
C ASP A 134 -16.94 13.19 -19.88
N ASN A 135 -16.92 11.96 -20.42
CA ASN A 135 -17.06 11.64 -21.86
C ASN A 135 -18.28 10.76 -22.11
#